data_AF-A0A366HGL9-F1
#
_entry.id   AF-A0A366HGL9-F1
#
_cell.length_a   1.000
_cell.length_b   1.000
_cell.length_c   1.000
_cell.angle_alpha   90.00
_cell.angle_beta   90.00
_cell.angle_gamma   90.00
#
_symmetry.space_group_name_H-M   'P 1'
#
loop_
_entity.id
_entity.type
_entity.pdbx_description
1 polymer ?
#
loop_
_entity_poly.entity_id
_entity_poly.type
_entity_poly.pdbx_seq_one_letter_code
_entity_poly.pdbx_strand_id
1 'polypeptide(L)' 'MSEGRDIIEPPQWHQRDDRREPVLDRNYNPPRVVRYVGWRPCIRCGRKFFSRDVAGVRMCLPCKDGRKVEEW' A
#
# COMPACT_ATOMS: atom_id res chain seq x y z
N MET A 1 19.85 -0.05 24.86
CA MET A 1 18.78 -0.58 24.00
C MET A 1 18.40 0.57 23.09
N SER A 2 18.69 0.51 21.78
CA SER A 2 18.33 1.60 20.87
C SER A 2 16.82 1.54 20.62
N GLU A 3 16.10 2.56 21.07
CA GLU A 3 14.71 2.80 20.68
C GLU A 3 14.66 2.87 19.15
N GLY A 4 13.91 1.96 18.53
CA GLY A 4 13.72 1.99 17.09
C GLY A 4 13.08 3.33 16.70
N ARG A 5 13.67 4.04 15.74
CA ARG A 5 13.07 5.20 15.11
C ARG A 5 11.80 4.81 14.34
N ASP A 6 10.93 5.79 14.15
CA ASP A 6 9.67 5.63 13.44
C ASP A 6 9.83 5.27 11.96
N ILE A 7 8.90 4.42 11.49
CA ILE A 7 8.61 4.26 10.06
C ILE A 7 7.79 5.46 9.60
N ILE A 8 8.24 6.14 8.54
CA ILE A 8 7.47 7.22 7.89
C ILE A 8 6.58 6.62 6.81
N GLU A 9 5.26 6.62 7.06
CA GLU A 9 4.25 6.27 6.05
C GLU A 9 3.63 7.54 5.45
N PRO A 10 3.53 7.65 4.11
CA PRO A 10 2.82 8.76 3.50
C PRO A 10 1.30 8.62 3.72
N PRO A 11 0.57 9.74 3.86
CA PRO A 11 -0.87 9.71 4.04
C PRO A 11 -1.56 9.12 2.81
N GLN A 12 -2.71 8.47 2.99
CA GLN A 12 -3.54 8.07 1.86
C GLN A 12 -4.09 9.31 1.14
N TRP A 13 -3.96 9.36 -0.19
CA TRP A 13 -4.45 10.45 -1.03
C TRP A 13 -5.69 10.06 -1.85
N HIS A 14 -6.33 11.05 -2.48
CA HIS A 14 -7.45 10.81 -3.40
C HIS A 14 -7.03 9.91 -4.57
N GLN A 15 -7.94 9.08 -5.05
CA GLN A 15 -7.73 8.17 -6.17
C GLN A 15 -7.65 8.95 -7.50
N ARG A 16 -6.54 9.65 -7.74
CA ARG A 16 -6.32 10.45 -8.95
C ARG A 16 -5.20 9.91 -9.83
N ASP A 17 -4.21 9.24 -9.24
CA ASP A 17 -3.06 8.70 -9.97
C ASP A 17 -2.75 7.26 -9.58
N ASP A 18 -1.95 6.59 -10.42
CA ASP A 18 -1.35 5.28 -10.12
C ASP A 18 0.06 5.43 -9.51
N ARG A 19 0.31 6.60 -8.90
CA ARG A 19 1.58 6.92 -8.24
C ARG A 19 1.79 5.97 -7.05
N ARG A 20 3.06 5.71 -6.76
CA ARG A 20 3.49 4.90 -5.63
C ARG A 20 4.48 5.69 -4.80
N GLU A 21 4.24 5.81 -3.51
CA GLU A 21 5.10 6.57 -2.59
C GLU A 21 5.88 5.63 -1.66
N PRO A 22 7.17 5.92 -1.39
CA PRO A 22 7.99 5.08 -0.53
C PRO A 22 7.60 5.25 0.94
N VAL A 23 7.62 4.14 1.67
CA VAL A 23 7.61 4.10 3.14
C VAL A 23 9.06 3.94 3.58
N LEU A 24 9.50 4.83 4.47
CA LEU A 24 10.90 4.94 4.88
C LEU A 24 11.11 4.42 6.30
N ASP A 25 12.12 3.57 6.47
CA ASP A 25 12.63 3.15 7.77
C ASP A 25 13.84 4.01 8.16
N ARG A 26 13.67 4.81 9.21
CA ARG A 26 14.69 5.74 9.72
C ARG A 26 15.72 5.08 10.64
N ASN A 27 15.56 3.80 10.97
CA ASN A 27 16.55 3.05 11.74
C ASN A 27 17.89 2.91 10.99
N TYR A 28 17.87 3.14 9.68
CA TYR A 28 19.04 3.17 8.83
C TYR A 28 19.48 4.61 8.50
N ASN A 29 20.78 4.81 8.29
CA ASN A 29 21.33 6.06 7.78
C ASN A 29 22.20 5.78 6.54
N PRO A 30 21.76 6.16 5.32
CA PRO A 30 20.50 6.87 5.01
C PRO A 30 19.25 5.99 5.26
N PRO A 31 18.06 6.61 5.45
CA PRO A 31 16.79 5.87 5.58
C PRO A 31 16.57 4.92 4.40
N ARG A 32 16.01 3.74 4.67
CA ARG A 32 15.76 2.72 3.65
C ARG A 32 14.30 2.70 3.24
N VAL A 33 14.05 2.47 1.96
CA VAL A 33 12.70 2.18 1.48
C VAL A 33 12.35 0.75 1.87
N VAL A 34 11.31 0.57 2.69
CA VAL A 34 10.84 -0.76 3.11
C VAL A 34 9.65 -1.24 2.29
N ARG A 35 8.86 -0.31 1.74
CA ARG A 35 7.76 -0.61 0.82
C ARG A 35 7.34 0.60 0.02
N TYR A 36 6.49 0.38 -0.97
CA TYR A 36 5.75 1.44 -1.63
C TYR A 36 4.26 1.29 -1.32
N VAL A 37 3.56 2.39 -1.14
CA VAL A 37 2.11 2.44 -0.98
C VAL A 37 1.47 3.23 -2.12
N GLY A 38 0.18 3.02 -2.37
CA GLY A 38 -0.55 3.78 -3.38
C GLY A 38 -1.71 3.01 -4.00
N TRP A 39 -2.48 3.68 -4.85
CA TRP A 39 -3.64 3.10 -5.54
C TRP A 39 -3.21 2.09 -6.60
N ARG A 40 -3.87 0.93 -6.65
CA ARG A 40 -3.70 -0.09 -7.69
C ARG A 40 -5.03 -0.78 -8.01
N PRO A 41 -5.22 -1.31 -9.23
CA PRO A 41 -6.38 -2.14 -9.55
C PRO A 41 -6.28 -3.51 -8.85
N CYS A 42 -7.41 -4.02 -8.36
CA CYS A 42 -7.54 -5.38 -7.87
C CYS A 42 -7.36 -6.37 -9.03
N ILE A 43 -6.49 -7.37 -8.89
CA ILE A 43 -6.28 -8.40 -9.94
C ILE A 43 -7.51 -9.28 -10.18
N ARG A 44 -8.47 -9.31 -9.23
CA ARG A 44 -9.68 -10.13 -9.33
C ARG A 44 -10.88 -9.38 -9.92
N CYS A 45 -11.05 -8.10 -9.61
CA CYS A 45 -12.25 -7.34 -9.96
C CYS A 45 -11.97 -5.96 -10.58
N GLY A 46 -10.71 -5.60 -10.85
CA GLY A 46 -10.36 -4.31 -11.45
C GLY A 46 -10.47 -3.08 -10.52
N ARG A 47 -11.35 -3.12 -9.50
CA ARG A 47 -11.57 -2.00 -8.57
C ARG A 47 -10.26 -1.45 -7.99
N LYS A 48 -10.04 -0.14 -8.12
CA LYS A 48 -8.91 0.54 -7.50
C LYS A 48 -9.03 0.52 -5.98
N PHE A 49 -7.95 0.15 -5.30
CA PHE A 49 -7.84 0.12 -3.84
C PHE A 49 -6.47 0.65 -3.40
N PHE A 50 -6.40 1.21 -2.20
CA PHE A 50 -5.13 1.69 -1.65
C PHE A 50 -4.30 0.51 -1.13
N SER A 51 -3.21 0.20 -1.81
CA SER A 51 -2.33 -0.93 -1.53
C SER A 51 -1.22 -0.48 -0.58
N ARG A 52 -1.33 -0.89 0.70
CA ARG A 52 -0.31 -0.70 1.75
C ARG A 52 0.75 -1.80 1.80
N ASP A 53 0.60 -2.80 0.95
CA ASP A 53 1.25 -4.09 1.13
C ASP A 53 2.26 -4.36 0.01
N VAL A 54 3.46 -4.80 0.41
CA VAL A 54 4.55 -5.21 -0.49
C VAL A 54 4.55 -6.71 -0.76
N ALA A 55 4.02 -7.51 0.16
CA ALA A 55 4.01 -8.98 0.08
C ALA A 55 2.61 -9.54 -0.21
N GLY A 56 1.56 -8.79 0.10
CA GLY A 56 0.18 -9.22 -0.13
C GLY A 56 -0.20 -9.30 -1.61
N VAL A 57 -1.00 -10.31 -1.95
CA VAL A 57 -1.67 -10.41 -3.26
C VAL A 57 -2.38 -9.09 -3.57
N ARG A 58 -2.26 -8.60 -4.81
CA ARG A 58 -2.83 -7.34 -5.33
C ARG A 58 -4.37 -7.39 -5.43
N MET A 59 -5.03 -7.64 -4.31
CA MET A 59 -6.49 -7.76 -4.19
C MET A 59 -7.05 -6.75 -3.19
N CYS A 60 -8.19 -6.16 -3.52
CA CYS A 60 -8.96 -5.35 -2.58
C CYS A 60 -9.51 -6.22 -1.43
N LEU A 61 -9.81 -5.59 -0.28
CA LEU A 61 -10.32 -6.30 0.90
C LEU A 61 -11.53 -7.20 0.59
N PRO A 62 -12.58 -6.74 -0.12
CA PRO A 62 -13.72 -7.61 -0.47
C PRO A 62 -13.30 -8.89 -1.20
N CYS A 63 -12.42 -8.77 -2.20
CA CYS A 63 -11.95 -9.92 -2.97
C CYS A 63 -11.06 -10.86 -2.18
N LYS A 64 -10.29 -10.36 -1.20
CA LYS A 64 -9.56 -11.19 -0.23
C LYS A 64 -10.53 -11.99 0.65
N ASP A 65 -11.67 -11.39 1.00
CA ASP A 65 -12.75 -12.05 1.76
C ASP A 65 -13.65 -12.95 0.89
N GLY A 66 -13.26 -13.26 -0.35
CA GLY A 66 -14.06 -14.10 -1.24
C GLY A 66 -15.16 -13.36 -2.03
N ARG A 67 -15.50 -12.12 -1.68
CA ARG A 67 -16.57 -11.32 -2.31
C ARG A 67 -16.11 -10.71 -3.64
N LYS A 68 -16.83 -10.96 -4.74
CA LYS A 68 -16.68 -10.14 -5.95
C LYS A 68 -17.38 -8.81 -5.71
N VAL A 69 -16.73 -7.73 -6.12
CA VAL A 69 -17.38 -6.42 -6.20
C VAL A 69 -17.92 -6.34 -7.62
N GLU A 70 -19.24 -6.28 -7.78
CA GLU A 70 -19.87 -6.03 -9.07
C GLU A 70 -19.61 -4.56 -9.47
N GLU A 71 -19.30 -4.34 -10.74
CA GLU A 71 -19.08 -3.02 -11.31
C GLU A 71 -20.40 -2.22 -11.28
N TRP A 72 -20.35 -0.97 -10.79
CA TRP A 72 -21.40 0.03 -10.96
C TRP A 72 -20.97 1.03 -12.02
#